data_AF-A0A2G9RT44-F1
#
_entry.id   AF-A0A2G9RT44-F1
#
_cell.length_a   1.000
_cell.length_b   1.000
_cell.length_c   1.000
_cell.angle_alpha   90.00
_cell.angle_beta   90.00
_cell.angle_gamma   90.00
#
_symmetry.space_group_name_H-M   'P 1'
#
loop_
_entity.id
_entity.type
_entity.pdbx_description
1 polymer ?
#
loop_
_entity_poly.entity_id
_entity_poly.type
_entity_poly.pdbx_seq_one_letter_code
_entity_poly.pdbx_strand_id
1 'polypeptide(L)'
;MYPPWESTFDAHINKGRVMHIIVKGKSEGVTSETTIELNSLAERCKKNSGKMEIWIELKPQGRMIMNARYFLEQTDPKAHYEEEAENQFALHQRRGAMKQAKVHYVKCHEFIATFFPQPTFCSVCHEFVW
;
A
#
# COMPACT_ATOMS: atom_id res chain seq x y z
N MET A 1 -0.44 3.16 7.38
CA MET A 1 -1.91 3.22 7.25
C MET A 1 -2.48 3.44 8.65
N TYR A 2 -3.50 4.28 8.80
CA TYR A 2 -4.15 4.58 10.09
C TYR A 2 -5.66 4.33 9.97
N PRO A 3 -6.11 3.07 10.00
CA PRO A 3 -7.53 2.77 9.88
C PRO A 3 -8.28 3.27 11.12
N PRO A 4 -9.52 3.80 10.97
CA PRO A 4 -10.43 3.98 12.10
C PRO A 4 -10.67 2.67 12.84
N TRP A 5 -10.98 2.74 14.13
CA TRP A 5 -11.45 1.57 14.88
C TRP A 5 -12.71 0.98 14.23
N GLU A 6 -12.86 -0.35 14.33
CA GLU A 6 -14.00 -1.10 13.80
C GLU A 6 -14.20 -0.98 12.27
N SER A 7 -13.18 -0.51 11.55
CA SER A 7 -13.18 -0.46 10.08
C SER A 7 -12.36 -1.61 9.47
N THR A 8 -12.61 -1.88 8.19
CA THR A 8 -11.87 -2.87 7.40
C THR A 8 -10.89 -2.18 6.46
N PHE A 9 -9.75 -2.82 6.22
CA PHE A 9 -8.80 -2.41 5.20
C PHE A 9 -8.23 -3.64 4.48
N ASP A 10 -7.79 -3.45 3.24
CA ASP A 10 -7.23 -4.53 2.43
C ASP A 10 -5.70 -4.51 2.44
N ALA A 11 -5.11 -5.71 2.45
CA ALA A 11 -3.66 -5.90 2.38
C ALA A 11 -3.30 -7.03 1.42
N HIS A 12 -2.51 -6.71 0.38
CA HIS A 12 -2.00 -7.71 -0.56
C HIS A 12 -1.01 -8.65 0.14
N ILE A 13 -1.09 -9.94 -0.18
CA ILE A 13 -0.25 -10.98 0.40
C ILE A 13 0.96 -11.21 -0.50
N ASN A 14 2.14 -10.88 -0.01
CA ASN A 14 3.42 -11.13 -0.69
C ASN A 14 4.33 -11.99 0.21
N LYS A 15 5.20 -12.80 -0.40
CA LYS A 15 6.17 -13.62 0.35
C LYS A 15 7.04 -12.76 1.27
N GLY A 16 7.04 -13.08 2.56
CA GLY A 16 7.80 -12.35 3.59
C GLY A 16 7.14 -11.05 4.06
N ARG A 17 5.94 -10.71 3.62
CA ARG A 17 5.25 -9.49 4.08
C ARG A 17 4.65 -9.70 5.47
N VAL A 18 4.94 -8.74 6.35
CA VAL A 18 4.40 -8.66 7.71
C VAL A 18 3.53 -7.43 7.87
N MET A 19 2.58 -7.51 8.80
CA MET A 19 1.76 -6.41 9.27
C MET A 19 2.16 -6.12 10.71
N HIS A 20 2.73 -4.92 10.93
CA HIS A 20 3.06 -4.43 12.27
C HIS A 20 1.95 -3.51 12.75
N ILE A 21 1.28 -3.89 13.84
CA ILE A 21 0.20 -3.12 14.46
C ILE A 21 0.76 -2.42 15.68
N ILE A 22 0.61 -1.10 15.72
CA ILE A 22 1.08 -0.26 16.81
C ILE A 22 -0.12 0.52 17.35
N VAL A 23 -0.41 0.34 18.64
CA VAL A 23 -1.39 1.13 19.37
C VAL A 23 -0.69 2.32 19.99
N LYS A 24 -1.06 3.53 19.54
CA LYS A 24 -0.55 4.78 20.08
C LYS A 24 -1.55 5.41 21.05
N GLY A 25 -1.04 5.94 22.16
CA GLY A 25 -1.82 6.68 23.14
C GLY A 25 -2.11 8.11 22.71
N LYS A 26 -2.78 8.88 23.58
CA LYS A 26 -3.02 10.32 23.38
C LYS A 26 -1.73 11.14 23.51
N SER A 27 -0.85 10.77 24.42
CA SER A 27 0.56 11.16 24.37
C SER A 27 1.20 10.33 23.27
N GLU A 28 1.97 10.94 22.35
CA GLU A 28 2.48 10.35 21.10
C GLU A 28 3.33 9.05 21.25
N GLY A 29 3.43 8.47 22.44
CA GLY A 29 4.10 7.21 22.73
C GLY A 29 3.34 5.97 22.23
N VAL A 30 4.13 4.96 21.85
CA VAL A 30 3.64 3.60 21.61
C VAL A 30 3.21 3.00 22.94
N THR A 31 1.96 2.55 23.02
CA THR A 31 1.41 1.87 24.20
C THR A 31 1.61 0.37 24.10
N SER A 32 1.36 -0.21 22.93
CA SER A 32 1.57 -1.63 22.67
C SER A 32 1.66 -1.93 21.19
N GLU A 33 2.26 -3.07 20.84
CA GLU A 33 2.49 -3.48 19.46
C GLU A 33 2.45 -5.00 19.27
N THR A 34 2.32 -5.43 18.01
CA THR A 34 2.40 -6.84 17.61
C THR A 34 2.68 -6.96 16.11
N THR A 35 3.41 -8.01 15.72
CA THR A 35 3.74 -8.30 14.32
C THR A 35 3.07 -9.58 13.88
N ILE A 36 2.43 -9.54 12.70
CA ILE A 36 1.70 -10.66 12.13
C ILE A 36 2.21 -10.93 10.72
N GLU A 37 2.56 -12.18 10.44
CA GLU A 37 2.90 -12.61 9.09
C GLU A 37 1.63 -12.80 8.25
N LEU A 38 1.51 -12.07 7.14
CA LEU A 38 0.29 -12.10 6.33
C LEU A 38 0.09 -13.43 5.60
N ASN A 39 1.17 -14.12 5.21
CA ASN A 39 1.10 -15.46 4.63
C ASN A 39 0.50 -16.46 5.61
N SER A 40 0.99 -16.47 6.85
CA SER A 40 0.51 -17.35 7.92
C SER A 40 -0.96 -17.09 8.25
N LEU A 41 -1.39 -15.82 8.25
CA LEU A 41 -2.79 -15.43 8.43
C LEU A 41 -3.67 -15.89 7.25
N ALA A 42 -3.20 -15.73 6.01
CA ALA A 42 -3.93 -16.13 4.82
C ALA A 42 -4.14 -17.66 4.74
N GLU A 43 -3.13 -18.45 5.04
CA GLU A 43 -3.25 -19.92 5.06
C GLU A 43 -4.26 -20.41 6.10
N ARG A 44 -4.30 -19.76 7.27
CA ARG A 44 -5.34 -20.04 8.27
C ARG A 44 -6.73 -19.64 7.76
N CYS A 45 -6.86 -18.53 7.01
CA CYS A 45 -8.15 -18.08 6.47
C CYS A 45 -8.66 -19.09 5.43
N LYS A 46 -7.80 -19.56 4.53
CA LYS A 46 -8.13 -20.58 3.52
C LYS A 46 -8.69 -21.85 4.16
N LYS A 47 -8.11 -22.29 5.28
CA LYS A 47 -8.59 -23.45 6.04
C LYS A 47 -9.96 -23.23 6.69
N ASN A 48 -10.34 -21.99 6.97
CA ASN A 48 -11.61 -21.63 7.63
C ASN A 48 -12.58 -20.91 6.69
N SER A 49 -12.89 -21.50 5.53
CA SER A 49 -13.86 -20.95 4.56
C SER A 49 -13.56 -19.51 4.11
N GLY A 50 -12.29 -19.11 4.11
CA GLY A 50 -11.85 -17.78 3.71
C GLY A 50 -12.08 -16.68 4.75
N LYS A 51 -12.50 -16.97 5.98
CA LYS A 51 -12.68 -15.97 7.04
C LYS A 51 -12.29 -16.49 8.42
N MET A 52 -11.81 -15.62 9.29
CA MET A 52 -11.62 -15.95 10.71
C MET A 52 -11.76 -14.73 11.59
N GLU A 53 -12.08 -15.01 12.85
CA GLU A 53 -11.94 -14.07 13.96
C GLU A 53 -10.86 -14.61 14.91
N ILE A 54 -9.87 -13.79 15.26
CA ILE A 54 -8.78 -14.17 16.13
C ILE A 54 -8.49 -13.11 17.18
N TRP A 55 -8.15 -13.55 18.39
CA TRP A 55 -7.57 -12.70 19.42
C TRP A 55 -6.07 -12.55 19.15
N ILE A 56 -5.60 -11.31 19.18
CA ILE A 56 -4.19 -10.95 19.03
C ILE A 56 -3.71 -10.33 20.32
N GLU A 57 -2.71 -10.96 20.91
CA GLU A 57 -2.01 -10.44 22.07
C GLU A 57 -1.01 -9.35 21.64
N LEU A 58 -1.06 -8.22 22.33
CA LEU A 58 -0.17 -7.09 22.14
C LEU A 58 0.90 -7.09 23.24
N LYS A 59 2.09 -6.57 22.93
CA LYS A 59 3.18 -6.41 23.89
C LYS A 59 3.42 -4.92 24.17
N PRO A 60 3.67 -4.51 25.43
CA PRO A 60 3.74 -5.35 26.63
C PRO A 60 2.38 -5.80 27.17
N GLN A 61 1.29 -5.11 26.77
CA GLN A 61 -0.05 -5.34 27.34
C GLN A 61 -1.17 -5.16 26.31
N GLY A 62 -2.31 -5.76 26.63
CA GLY A 62 -3.55 -5.63 25.86
C GLY A 62 -3.75 -6.74 24.84
N ARG A 63 -4.99 -6.86 24.37
CA ARG A 63 -5.37 -7.77 23.30
C ARG A 63 -6.44 -7.12 22.44
N MET A 64 -6.48 -7.46 21.16
CA MET A 64 -7.52 -7.00 20.24
C MET A 64 -8.12 -8.16 19.45
N ILE A 65 -9.38 -8.01 19.04
CA ILE A 65 -10.01 -8.93 18.09
C ILE A 65 -9.69 -8.44 16.68
N MET A 66 -9.28 -9.36 15.81
CA MET A 66 -9.16 -9.12 14.38
C MET A 66 -10.04 -10.07 13.61
N ASN A 67 -10.84 -9.49 12.71
CA ASN A 67 -11.56 -10.21 11.67
C ASN A 67 -10.73 -10.17 10.38
N ALA A 68 -10.30 -11.34 9.91
CA ALA A 68 -9.52 -11.48 8.68
C ALA A 68 -10.34 -12.25 7.64
N ARG A 69 -10.34 -11.75 6.40
CA ARG A 69 -11.01 -12.39 5.27
C ARG A 69 -10.06 -12.48 4.09
N TYR A 70 -9.97 -13.67 3.52
CA TYR A 70 -9.17 -13.96 2.35
C TYR A 70 -10.03 -13.78 1.09
N PHE A 71 -9.53 -12.98 0.16
CA PHE A 71 -10.13 -12.76 -1.13
C PHE A 71 -9.15 -13.17 -2.22
N LEU A 72 -9.66 -13.81 -3.27
CA LEU A 72 -8.94 -13.99 -4.52
C LEU A 72 -9.20 -12.76 -5.39
N GLU A 73 -8.15 -12.16 -5.94
CA GLU A 73 -8.32 -11.18 -7.01
C GLU A 73 -8.85 -11.93 -8.23
N GLN A 74 -10.11 -11.65 -8.60
CA GLN A 74 -10.63 -12.11 -9.88
C GLN A 74 -9.96 -11.27 -10.97
N THR A 75 -9.10 -11.89 -11.77
CA THR A 75 -8.81 -11.34 -13.10
C THR A 75 -10.09 -11.46 -13.92
N ASP A 76 -10.61 -10.34 -14.42
CA ASP A 76 -11.79 -10.30 -15.29
C ASP A 76 -11.72 -11.38 -16.39
N PRO A 77 -12.77 -12.22 -16.58
CA PRO A 77 -12.87 -13.12 -17.72
C PRO A 77 -13.29 -12.31 -18.97
N LYS A 78 -12.38 -11.47 -19.48
CA LYS A 78 -12.48 -10.87 -20.82
C LYS A 78 -11.14 -11.01 -21.56
N ALA A 79 -10.76 -12.24 -21.87
CA ALA A 79 -9.77 -12.53 -22.90
C ALA A 79 -9.96 -13.99 -23.37
N HIS A 80 -11.09 -14.29 -24.00
CA HIS A 80 -11.16 -15.39 -24.95
C HIS A 80 -10.68 -14.82 -26.29
N TYR A 81 -9.40 -14.98 -26.59
CA TYR A 81 -8.91 -15.18 -27.95
C TYR A 81 -7.80 -16.23 -27.86
N GLU A 82 -7.90 -17.19 -28.77
CA GLU A 82 -7.26 -18.49 -28.77
C GLU A 82 -5.75 -18.45 -29.03
N GLU A 83 -5.10 -19.44 -28.43
CA GLU A 83 -4.01 -20.29 -28.91
C GLU A 83 -2.75 -19.72 -29.57
N GLU A 84 -1.64 -20.14 -28.94
CA GLU A 84 -0.42 -20.65 -29.56
C GLU A 84 0.34 -19.72 -30.53
N ALA A 85 1.27 -18.96 -29.96
CA ALA A 85 2.63 -18.91 -30.50
C ALA A 85 3.60 -18.57 -29.38
N GLU A 86 4.45 -19.53 -29.07
CA GLU A 86 5.59 -19.35 -28.19
C GLU A 86 6.45 -18.16 -28.64
N ASN A 87 6.81 -17.35 -27.65
CA ASN A 87 8.07 -16.63 -27.60
C ASN A 87 8.29 -15.56 -28.67
N GLN A 88 7.65 -14.39 -28.53
CA GLN A 88 8.17 -13.12 -29.05
C GLN A 88 7.64 -11.91 -28.25
N PHE A 89 8.54 -11.32 -27.45
CA PHE A 89 8.55 -9.91 -26.99
C PHE A 89 7.50 -9.41 -25.96
N ALA A 90 7.86 -9.58 -24.68
CA ALA A 90 8.20 -8.48 -23.77
C ALA A 90 7.37 -7.16 -23.76
N LEU A 91 6.04 -7.20 -23.61
CA LEU A 91 5.26 -5.93 -23.46
C LEU A 91 4.19 -5.90 -22.36
N HIS A 92 4.06 -6.91 -21.50
CA HIS A 92 3.00 -6.92 -20.47
C HIS A 92 3.47 -6.86 -19.01
N GLN A 93 4.77 -6.73 -18.73
CA GLN A 93 5.33 -6.57 -17.36
C GLN A 93 5.82 -5.16 -17.03
N ARG A 94 5.12 -4.11 -17.47
CA ARG A 94 5.38 -2.75 -16.97
C ARG A 94 4.08 -2.06 -16.55
N ARG A 95 3.46 -2.56 -15.49
CA ARG A 95 2.47 -1.78 -14.73
C ARG A 95 3.04 -1.55 -13.34
N GLY A 96 3.42 -0.31 -13.07
CA GLY A 96 4.23 0.07 -11.91
C GLY A 96 5.11 1.32 -12.12
N ALA A 97 5.04 1.99 -13.27
CA ALA A 97 5.67 3.30 -13.43
C ALA A 97 4.87 4.37 -12.66
N MET A 98 5.09 4.44 -11.35
CA MET A 98 4.63 5.56 -10.54
C MET A 98 5.58 6.74 -10.79
N LYS A 99 5.08 7.83 -11.40
CA LYS A 99 5.85 9.08 -11.50
C LYS A 99 5.97 9.67 -10.10
N GLN A 100 7.08 9.40 -9.42
CA GLN A 100 7.45 10.19 -8.25
C GLN A 100 7.67 11.62 -8.74
N ALA A 101 6.80 12.54 -8.32
CA ALA A 101 6.99 13.95 -8.57
C ALA A 101 8.34 14.36 -7.97
N LYS A 102 9.32 14.66 -8.83
CA LYS A 102 10.65 15.09 -8.38
C LYS A 102 10.49 16.51 -7.86
N VAL A 103 10.48 16.64 -6.53
CA VAL A 103 10.41 17.93 -5.85
C VAL A 103 11.80 18.53 -5.79
N HIS A 104 11.93 19.76 -6.28
CA HIS A 104 13.15 20.55 -6.27
C HIS A 104 12.98 21.72 -5.32
N TYR A 105 13.99 21.96 -4.50
CA TYR A 105 14.06 23.15 -3.66
C TYR A 105 14.82 24.24 -4.40
N VAL A 106 14.12 25.30 -4.82
CA VAL A 106 14.72 26.46 -5.49
C VAL A 106 14.36 27.71 -4.69
N LYS A 107 15.37 28.47 -4.27
CA LYS A 107 15.20 29.69 -3.44
C LYS A 107 14.26 29.47 -2.23
N CYS A 108 14.41 28.34 -1.54
CA CYS A 108 13.61 27.91 -0.39
C CYS A 108 12.13 27.56 -0.66
N HIS A 109 11.75 27.29 -1.92
CA HIS A 109 10.42 26.79 -2.28
C HIS A 109 10.45 25.42 -2.96
N GLU A 110 9.41 24.63 -2.71
CA GLU A 110 9.21 23.30 -3.28
C GLU A 110 8.50 23.40 -4.64
N PHE A 111 9.19 22.99 -5.70
CA PHE A 111 8.65 22.92 -7.04
C PHE A 111 8.60 21.48 -7.52
N ILE A 112 7.48 21.08 -8.11
CA ILE A 112 7.39 19.82 -8.84
C ILE A 112 7.89 20.09 -10.25
N ALA A 113 8.97 19.42 -10.66
CA ALA A 113 9.51 19.56 -12.00
C ALA A 113 8.55 18.94 -13.03
N THR A 114 7.69 19.77 -13.59
CA THR A 114 6.97 19.50 -14.83
C THR A 114 7.69 20.18 -15.99
N PHE A 115 7.59 19.62 -17.19
CA PHE A 115 8.16 20.27 -18.38
C PHE A 115 7.35 21.53 -18.70
N PHE A 116 7.94 22.71 -18.54
CA PHE A 116 7.30 23.98 -18.84
C PHE A 116 7.75 24.44 -20.24
N PRO A 117 6.88 24.38 -21.26
CA PRO A 117 7.24 24.87 -22.59
C PRO A 117 7.40 26.40 -22.65
N GLN A 118 6.97 27.12 -21.61
CA GLN A 118 7.13 28.55 -21.44
C GLN A 118 7.50 28.88 -19.98
N PRO A 119 8.35 29.90 -19.73
CA PRO A 119 8.74 30.28 -18.38
C PRO A 119 7.52 30.68 -17.55
N THR A 120 7.46 30.21 -16.31
CA THR A 120 6.32 30.44 -15.41
C THR A 120 6.70 31.44 -14.33
N PHE A 121 5.87 32.48 -14.11
CA PHE A 121 6.12 33.47 -13.07
C PHE A 121 5.78 32.92 -11.68
N CYS A 122 6.74 32.97 -10.76
CA CYS A 122 6.52 32.62 -9.37
C CYS A 122 6.12 33.85 -8.57
N SER A 123 4.91 33.85 -8.00
CA SER A 123 4.40 34.95 -7.17
C SER A 123 5.12 35.11 -5.83
N VAL A 124 5.85 34.09 -5.36
CA VAL A 124 6.57 34.12 -4.08
C VAL A 124 7.99 34.66 -4.27
N CYS A 125 8.67 34.27 -5.35
CA CYS A 125 10.00 34.78 -5.71
C CYS A 125 9.96 36.07 -6.54
N HIS A 126 8.78 36.47 -7.04
CA HIS A 126 8.57 37.59 -7.96
C HIS A 126 9.45 37.54 -9.24
N GLU A 127 9.78 36.33 -9.72
CA GLU A 127 10.64 36.10 -10.88
C GLU A 127 10.13 34.93 -11.72
N PHE A 128 10.58 34.84 -12.97
CA PHE A 128 10.29 33.72 -13.86
C PHE A 128 11.19 32.51 -13.56
N VAL A 129 10.59 31.32 -13.55
CA VAL A 129 11.25 30.04 -13.30
C VAL A 129 11.23 29.20 -14.58
N TRP A 130 12.30 28.43 -14.82
CA TRP A 130 12.52 27.54 -15.96
C TRP A 130 12.68 26.09 -15.53
#